data_AF-A0A7S3BFF9-F1
#
_entry.id   AF-A0A7S3BFF9-F1
#
_cell.length_a   1.000
_cell.length_b   1.000
_cell.length_c   1.000
_cell.angle_alpha   90.00
_cell.angle_beta   90.00
_cell.angle_gamma   90.00
#
_symmetry.space_group_name_H-M   'P 1'
#
loop_
_entity.id
_entity.type
_entity.pdbx_description
1 polymer ?
#
loop_
_entity_poly.entity_id
_entity_poly.type
_entity_poly.pdbx_seq_one_letter_code
_entity_poly.pdbx_strand_id
1 'polypeptide(L)'
;DAVKPGDSVFVDDAELELEVVGSAGGVIECVARNSATLGGKKGVNVPGVDLKELPVILDKDRRDLKWAVEQELDMVFASFIRSAQDVREIREVLAQAGPHGEHMLVIAKMETQQCVNPDTMDEILQEADGLMVARGDL
;
A
#
# COMPACT_ATOMS: atom_id res chain seq x y z
N ASP A 1 -10.69 0.61 14.34
CA ASP A 1 -11.93 0.52 13.55
C ASP A 1 -11.76 -0.20 12.21
N ALA A 2 -10.56 -0.21 11.61
CA ALA A 2 -10.32 -0.93 10.35
C ALA A 2 -10.53 -2.46 10.47
N VAL A 3 -10.14 -3.07 11.59
CA VAL A 3 -10.30 -4.51 11.84
C VAL A 3 -11.49 -4.80 12.76
N LYS A 4 -12.10 -5.98 12.62
CA LYS A 4 -13.18 -6.48 13.47
C LYS A 4 -12.86 -7.88 14.01
N PRO A 5 -13.52 -8.33 15.09
CA PRO A 5 -13.37 -9.69 15.58
C PRO A 5 -13.61 -10.73 14.46
N GLY A 6 -12.70 -11.69 14.37
CA GLY A 6 -12.69 -12.73 13.33
C GLY A 6 -11.81 -12.42 12.11
N ASP A 7 -11.31 -11.19 11.95
CA ASP A 7 -10.34 -10.89 10.89
C ASP A 7 -8.98 -11.55 11.17
N SER A 8 -8.30 -11.97 10.12
CA SER A 8 -6.93 -12.50 10.19
C SER A 8 -5.89 -11.38 10.01
N VAL A 9 -4.88 -11.39 10.86
CA VAL A 9 -3.68 -10.54 10.77
C VAL A 9 -2.48 -11.46 10.61
N PHE A 10 -1.71 -11.26 9.54
CA PHE A 10 -0.50 -12.00 9.25
C PHE A 10 0.71 -11.14 9.56
N VAL A 11 1.73 -11.73 10.20
CA VAL A 11 2.99 -11.06 10.50
C VAL A 11 4.12 -11.84 9.83
N ASP A 12 5.05 -11.11 9.21
CA ASP A 12 6.26 -11.66 8.59
C ASP A 12 5.92 -12.69 7.48
N ASP A 13 5.30 -12.23 6.40
CA ASP A 13 4.92 -13.08 5.25
C ASP A 13 4.10 -14.32 5.65
N ALA A 14 3.14 -14.11 6.56
CA ALA A 14 2.28 -15.14 7.15
C ALA A 14 3.01 -16.21 7.99
N GLU A 15 4.23 -15.93 8.47
CA GLU A 15 4.89 -16.81 9.44
C GLU A 15 4.09 -16.91 10.75
N LEU A 16 3.49 -15.80 11.21
CA LEU A 16 2.53 -15.80 12.32
C LEU A 16 1.15 -15.35 11.84
N GLU A 17 0.15 -16.16 12.17
CA GLU A 17 -1.26 -15.85 12.02
C GLU A 17 -1.88 -15.48 13.37
N LEU A 18 -2.58 -14.34 13.39
CA LEU A 18 -3.29 -13.80 14.52
C LEU A 18 -4.76 -13.64 14.12
N GLU A 19 -5.68 -14.09 14.97
CA GLU A 19 -7.11 -13.78 14.81
C GLU A 19 -7.50 -12.66 15.76
N VAL A 20 -8.11 -11.60 15.22
CA VAL A 20 -8.61 -10.48 16.01
C VAL A 20 -9.76 -10.95 16.89
N VAL A 21 -9.69 -10.68 18.20
CA VAL A 21 -10.79 -10.94 19.15
C VAL A 21 -11.42 -9.65 19.66
N GLY A 22 -10.73 -8.52 19.52
CA GLY A 22 -11.24 -7.21 19.90
C GLY A 22 -10.30 -6.08 19.50
N SER A 23 -10.80 -4.86 19.55
CA SER A 23 -9.98 -3.66 19.38
C SER A 23 -10.50 -2.54 20.28
N ALA A 24 -9.63 -1.91 21.07
CA ALA A 24 -9.99 -0.81 21.94
C ALA A 24 -8.79 0.12 22.16
N GLY A 25 -9.01 1.44 22.16
CA GLY A 25 -7.99 2.42 22.54
C GLY A 25 -6.73 2.40 21.66
N GLY A 26 -6.85 2.07 20.38
CA GLY A 26 -5.70 1.93 19.46
C GLY A 26 -4.91 0.63 19.60
N VAL A 27 -5.38 -0.30 20.44
CA VAL A 27 -4.81 -1.63 20.59
C VAL A 27 -5.73 -2.65 19.93
N ILE A 28 -5.15 -3.59 19.19
CA ILE A 28 -5.83 -4.74 18.62
C ILE A 28 -5.45 -5.96 19.47
N GLU A 29 -6.45 -6.62 20.05
CA GLU A 29 -6.27 -7.85 20.80
C GLU A 29 -6.46 -9.04 19.86
N CYS A 30 -5.49 -9.94 19.85
CA CYS A 30 -5.50 -11.11 18.98
C CYS A 30 -5.18 -12.40 19.73
N VAL A 31 -5.64 -13.52 19.18
CA VAL A 31 -5.23 -14.87 19.56
C VAL A 31 -4.33 -15.43 18.47
N ALA A 32 -3.12 -15.89 18.84
CA ALA A 32 -2.24 -16.57 17.91
C ALA A 32 -2.80 -17.92 17.48
N ARG A 33 -2.84 -18.16 16.17
CA ARG A 33 -3.35 -19.41 15.58
C ARG A 33 -2.24 -20.43 15.33
N ASN A 34 -0.99 -20.01 15.36
CA ASN A 34 0.20 -20.86 15.27
C ASN A 34 1.36 -20.31 16.13
N SER A 35 2.45 -21.08 16.19
CA SER A 35 3.71 -20.66 16.84
C SER A 35 4.72 -20.20 15.78
N ALA A 36 5.40 -19.08 16.04
CA ALA A 36 6.39 -18.47 15.17
C ALA A 36 7.47 -17.75 15.99
N THR A 37 8.63 -17.49 15.39
CA THR A 37 9.69 -16.66 16.01
C THR A 37 9.88 -15.40 15.20
N LEU A 38 9.50 -14.26 15.77
CA LEU A 38 9.55 -12.99 15.05
C LEU A 38 10.87 -12.25 15.30
N GLY A 39 11.44 -11.71 14.22
CA GLY A 39 12.49 -10.70 14.30
C GLY A 39 11.93 -9.28 14.53
N GLY A 40 12.81 -8.28 14.50
CA GLY A 40 12.39 -6.87 14.51
C GLY A 40 11.94 -6.38 13.13
N LYS A 41 11.09 -5.35 13.11
CA LYS A 41 10.62 -4.65 11.89
C LYS A 41 9.94 -5.57 10.86
N LYS A 42 9.12 -6.51 11.33
CA LYS A 42 8.34 -7.39 10.46
C LYS A 42 7.14 -6.69 9.88
N GLY A 43 6.80 -7.05 8.64
CA GLY A 43 5.60 -6.58 7.97
C GLY A 43 4.35 -7.15 8.62
N VAL A 44 3.24 -6.43 8.49
CA VAL A 44 1.92 -6.87 8.92
C VAL A 44 0.99 -6.75 7.72
N ASN A 45 0.26 -7.82 7.42
CA ASN A 45 -0.76 -7.85 6.37
C ASN A 45 -2.12 -8.19 6.98
N VAL A 46 -3.18 -7.53 6.50
CA VAL A 46 -4.54 -7.72 7.00
C VAL A 46 -5.49 -7.89 5.81
N PRO A 47 -5.53 -9.10 5.20
CA PRO A 47 -6.32 -9.34 4.01
C PRO A 47 -7.82 -9.16 4.27
N GLY A 48 -8.54 -8.70 3.26
CA GLY A 48 -9.97 -8.42 3.34
C GLY A 48 -10.35 -7.15 4.13
N VAL A 49 -9.37 -6.46 4.72
CA VAL A 49 -9.59 -5.21 5.45
C VAL A 49 -9.27 -4.02 4.56
N ASP A 50 -10.20 -3.08 4.52
CA ASP A 50 -10.07 -1.83 3.79
C ASP A 50 -9.28 -0.81 4.62
N LEU A 51 -8.06 -0.52 4.18
CA LEU A 51 -7.14 0.39 4.88
C LEU A 51 -7.17 1.82 4.30
N LYS A 52 -8.30 2.26 3.72
CA LYS A 52 -8.47 3.61 3.12
C LYS A 52 -7.96 4.79 3.95
N GLU A 53 -7.99 4.69 5.28
CA GLU A 53 -7.52 5.78 6.16
C GLU A 53 -6.00 5.93 6.18
N LEU A 54 -5.24 4.93 5.73
CA LEU A 54 -3.79 5.05 5.65
C LEU A 54 -3.40 5.95 4.47
N PRO A 55 -2.55 6.96 4.69
CA PRO A 55 -2.09 7.82 3.61
C PRO A 55 -1.32 7.00 2.55
N VAL A 56 -1.57 7.28 1.27
CA VAL A 56 -0.83 6.68 0.16
C VAL A 56 0.63 7.16 0.12
N ILE A 57 0.87 8.39 0.56
CA ILE A 57 2.18 9.04 0.51
C ILE A 57 2.57 9.50 1.92
N LEU A 58 3.67 8.97 2.44
CA LEU A 58 4.28 9.43 3.68
C LEU A 58 5.22 10.62 3.43
N ASP A 59 5.60 11.34 4.49
CA ASP A 59 6.57 12.45 4.39
C ASP A 59 7.91 12.03 3.76
N LYS A 60 8.33 10.78 3.99
CA LYS A 60 9.51 10.22 3.35
C LYS A 60 9.29 10.07 1.85
N ASP A 61 8.15 9.53 1.44
CA ASP A 61 7.84 9.31 0.03
C ASP A 61 7.76 10.64 -0.73
N ARG A 62 7.21 11.71 -0.13
CA ARG A 62 7.23 13.06 -0.73
C ARG A 62 8.65 13.54 -1.01
N ARG A 63 9.58 13.33 -0.07
CA ARG A 63 10.99 13.70 -0.25
C ARG A 63 11.64 12.86 -1.35
N ASP A 64 11.36 11.57 -1.40
CA ASP A 64 11.93 10.65 -2.39
C ASP A 64 11.39 10.95 -3.80
N LEU A 65 10.09 11.26 -3.93
CA LEU A 65 9.48 11.68 -5.20
C LEU A 65 10.08 13.00 -5.70
N LYS A 66 10.25 13.98 -4.81
CA LYS A 66 10.90 15.23 -5.17
C LYS A 66 12.34 15.01 -5.63
N TRP A 67 13.09 14.18 -4.89
CA TRP A 67 14.45 13.82 -5.28
C TRP A 67 14.49 13.10 -6.63
N ALA A 68 13.55 12.19 -6.90
CA ALA A 68 13.44 11.50 -8.18
C ALA A 68 13.24 12.46 -9.36
N VAL A 69 12.42 13.50 -9.16
CA VAL A 69 12.24 14.58 -10.15
C VAL A 69 13.51 15.40 -10.32
N GLU A 70 14.21 15.74 -9.24
CA GLU A 70 15.50 16.45 -9.30
C GLU A 70 16.60 15.64 -10.00
N GLN A 71 16.51 14.31 -9.97
CA GLN A 71 17.44 13.40 -10.67
C GLN A 71 16.99 13.04 -12.09
N GLU A 72 15.90 13.63 -12.58
CA GLU A 72 15.36 13.36 -13.91
C GLU A 72 15.07 11.87 -14.17
N LEU A 73 14.62 11.12 -13.14
CA LEU A 73 14.27 9.70 -13.31
C LEU A 73 13.05 9.52 -14.22
N ASP A 74 12.96 8.40 -14.93
CA ASP A 74 11.89 8.19 -15.92
C ASP A 74 10.56 7.75 -15.30
N MET A 75 10.60 7.01 -14.19
CA MET A 75 9.42 6.34 -13.64
C MET A 75 9.50 6.11 -12.14
N VAL A 76 8.34 6.02 -11.50
CA VAL A 76 8.17 5.60 -10.12
C VAL A 76 7.24 4.38 -10.04
N PHE A 77 7.63 3.41 -9.20
CA PHE A 77 6.80 2.25 -8.86
C PHE A 77 6.11 2.53 -7.53
N ALA A 78 4.87 2.97 -7.60
CA ALA A 78 4.08 3.38 -6.45
C ALA A 78 3.57 2.17 -5.68
N SER A 79 3.94 2.06 -4.41
CA SER A 79 3.59 0.92 -3.55
C SER A 79 2.21 1.08 -2.91
N PHE A 80 1.54 -0.04 -2.65
CA PHE A 80 0.24 -0.12 -1.96
C PHE A 80 -0.86 0.77 -2.56
N ILE A 81 -0.89 0.90 -3.89
CA ILE A 81 -1.98 1.60 -4.57
C ILE A 81 -3.29 0.83 -4.35
N ARG A 82 -4.31 1.52 -3.83
CA ARG A 82 -5.63 0.94 -3.53
C ARG A 82 -6.76 1.56 -4.34
N SER A 83 -6.52 2.70 -4.99
CA SER A 83 -7.55 3.45 -5.71
C SER A 83 -6.97 4.32 -6.83
N ALA A 84 -7.82 4.80 -7.74
CA ALA A 84 -7.45 5.84 -8.70
C ALA A 84 -6.97 7.13 -8.02
N GLN A 85 -7.54 7.47 -6.85
CA GLN A 85 -7.17 8.66 -6.11
C GLN A 85 -5.74 8.60 -5.59
N ASP A 86 -5.29 7.42 -5.15
CA ASP A 86 -3.92 7.16 -4.72
C ASP A 86 -2.91 7.54 -5.83
N VAL A 87 -3.22 7.20 -7.09
CA VAL A 87 -2.39 7.53 -8.25
C VAL A 87 -2.41 9.04 -8.53
N ARG A 88 -3.58 9.68 -8.47
CA ARG A 88 -3.71 11.14 -8.68
C ARG A 88 -2.90 11.92 -7.64
N GLU A 89 -2.92 11.52 -6.38
CA GLU A 89 -2.12 12.16 -5.33
C GLU A 89 -0.62 12.07 -5.62
N ILE A 90 -0.13 10.94 -6.15
CA ILE A 90 1.28 10.81 -6.54
C ILE A 90 1.60 11.72 -7.71
N ARG A 91 0.74 11.78 -8.74
CA ARG A 91 0.90 12.68 -9.88
C ARG A 91 0.93 14.14 -9.44
N GLU A 92 0.08 14.54 -8.50
CA GLU A 92 0.10 15.90 -7.95
C GLU A 92 1.42 16.22 -7.27
N VAL A 93 1.98 15.29 -6.47
CA VAL A 93 3.28 15.49 -5.83
C VAL A 93 4.41 15.59 -6.85
N LEU A 94 4.40 14.75 -7.89
CA LEU A 94 5.39 14.81 -8.96
C LEU A 94 5.31 16.13 -9.73
N ALA A 95 4.12 16.56 -10.13
CA ALA A 95 3.90 17.85 -10.82
C ALA A 95 4.35 19.04 -9.97
N GLN A 96 4.07 19.03 -8.66
CA GLN A 96 4.52 20.07 -7.73
C GLN A 96 6.04 20.10 -7.52
N ALA A 97 6.73 18.97 -7.75
CA ALA A 97 8.17 18.87 -7.57
C ALA A 97 8.97 19.49 -8.74
N GLY A 98 8.38 19.62 -9.94
CA GLY A 98 8.99 20.30 -11.08
C GLY A 98 8.49 19.81 -12.44
N PRO A 99 8.89 20.47 -13.54
CA PRO A 99 8.39 20.17 -14.88
C PRO A 99 8.71 18.74 -15.36
N HIS A 100 9.85 18.18 -14.93
CA HIS A 100 10.18 16.78 -15.24
C HIS A 100 9.19 15.80 -14.60
N GLY A 101 8.65 16.13 -13.41
CA GLY A 101 7.70 15.29 -12.70
C GLY A 101 6.36 15.12 -13.43
N GLU A 102 5.95 16.07 -14.26
CA GLU A 102 4.75 15.94 -15.11
C GLU A 102 4.90 14.85 -16.19
N HIS A 103 6.13 14.45 -16.51
CA HIS A 103 6.45 13.46 -17.54
C HIS A 103 6.88 12.10 -16.98
N MET A 104 7.11 12.01 -15.67
CA MET A 104 7.47 10.75 -15.02
C MET A 104 6.31 9.75 -15.09
N LEU A 105 6.62 8.50 -15.44
CA LEU A 105 5.63 7.43 -15.47
C LEU A 105 5.31 6.94 -14.06
N VAL A 106 4.03 6.78 -13.75
CA VAL A 106 3.54 6.20 -12.50
C VAL A 106 3.09 4.77 -12.75
N ILE A 107 3.87 3.81 -12.25
CA ILE A 107 3.54 2.38 -12.31
C ILE A 107 2.91 1.98 -10.98
N ALA A 108 1.62 1.63 -10.99
CA ALA A 108 0.92 1.20 -9.80
C ALA A 108 1.27 -0.26 -9.44
N LYS A 109 1.80 -0.48 -8.23
CA LYS A 109 2.06 -1.83 -7.73
C LYS A 109 0.77 -2.42 -7.13
N MET A 110 0.37 -3.54 -7.69
CA MET A 110 -0.84 -4.27 -7.29
C MET A 110 -0.47 -5.26 -6.18
N GLU A 111 -0.63 -4.81 -4.94
CA GLU A 111 -0.15 -5.49 -3.71
C GLU A 111 -1.27 -5.86 -2.74
N THR A 112 -2.51 -5.43 -3.01
CA THR A 112 -3.64 -5.62 -2.08
C THR A 112 -4.80 -6.34 -2.75
N GLN A 113 -5.61 -7.06 -1.97
CA GLN A 113 -6.84 -7.67 -2.49
C GLN A 113 -7.82 -6.64 -3.08
N GLN A 114 -7.83 -5.42 -2.55
CA GLN A 114 -8.68 -4.34 -3.05
C GLN A 114 -8.30 -3.96 -4.48
N CYS A 115 -7.01 -3.75 -4.76
CA CYS A 115 -6.59 -3.27 -6.07
C CYS A 115 -6.77 -4.30 -7.18
N VAL A 116 -6.80 -5.61 -6.87
CA VAL A 116 -7.03 -6.68 -7.86
C VAL A 116 -8.52 -6.93 -8.17
N ASN A 117 -9.44 -6.24 -7.49
CA ASN A 117 -10.84 -6.19 -7.93
C ASN A 117 -10.88 -5.59 -9.36
N PRO A 118 -11.56 -6.23 -10.33
CA PRO A 118 -11.59 -5.74 -11.72
C PRO A 118 -12.01 -4.28 -11.86
N ASP A 119 -13.05 -3.84 -11.14
CA ASP A 119 -13.56 -2.47 -11.25
C ASP A 119 -12.53 -1.46 -10.72
N THR A 120 -11.89 -1.79 -9.59
CA THR A 120 -10.84 -0.95 -8.99
C THR A 120 -9.57 -0.94 -9.82
N MET A 121 -9.18 -2.08 -10.38
CA MET A 121 -8.02 -2.21 -11.26
C MET A 121 -8.21 -1.36 -12.52
N ASP A 122 -9.40 -1.38 -13.11
CA ASP A 122 -9.73 -0.57 -14.29
C ASP A 122 -9.66 0.93 -13.97
N GLU A 123 -10.17 1.35 -12.82
CA GLU A 123 -10.04 2.74 -12.34
C GLU A 123 -8.58 3.15 -12.13
N ILE A 124 -7.76 2.29 -11.51
CA ILE A 124 -6.33 2.55 -11.31
C ILE A 124 -5.62 2.66 -12.65
N LEU A 125 -5.91 1.76 -13.60
CA LEU A 125 -5.29 1.73 -14.92
C LEU A 125 -5.63 2.98 -15.77
N GLN A 126 -6.80 3.58 -15.56
CA GLN A 126 -7.15 4.85 -16.22
C GLN A 126 -6.27 6.02 -15.79
N GLU A 127 -5.73 5.98 -14.57
CA GLU A 127 -4.89 7.04 -14.01
C GLU A 127 -3.40 6.72 -14.07
N ALA A 128 -3.01 5.44 -14.01
CA ALA A 128 -1.61 5.00 -14.01
C ALA A 128 -1.06 4.79 -15.42
N ASP A 129 0.27 4.87 -15.57
CA ASP A 129 0.96 4.62 -16.85
C ASP A 129 1.24 3.12 -17.06
N GLY A 130 1.07 2.32 -16.01
CA GLY A 130 1.19 0.87 -16.06
C GLY A 130 0.91 0.22 -14.71
N LEU A 131 0.81 -1.11 -14.72
CA LEU A 131 0.61 -1.92 -13.52
C LEU A 131 1.79 -2.87 -13.31
N MET A 132 2.17 -3.08 -12.05
CA MET A 132 3.11 -4.12 -11.63
C MET A 132 2.38 -5.14 -10.75
N VAL A 133 2.32 -6.40 -11.17
CA VAL A 133 1.72 -7.49 -10.38
C VAL A 133 2.73 -7.99 -9.35
N ALA A 134 2.55 -7.60 -8.09
CA ALA A 134 3.42 -7.97 -6.99
C ALA A 134 2.96 -9.29 -6.35
N ARG A 135 3.31 -10.41 -7.01
CA ARG A 135 2.82 -11.77 -6.63
C ARG A 135 3.18 -12.23 -5.22
N GLY A 136 4.15 -11.62 -4.56
CA GLY A 136 4.53 -11.98 -3.19
C GLY A 136 3.59 -11.38 -2.14
N ASP A 137 2.98 -10.23 -2.46
CA ASP A 137 2.11 -9.49 -1.56
C ASP A 137 0.63 -9.89 -1.72
N LEU A 138 0.24 -10.39 -2.90
CA LEU A 138 -1.10 -10.92 -3.22
C LEU A 138 -1.32 -12.35 -2.72
#